data_AF-A0AAD6AUC6-F1
#
_entry.id   AF-A0AAD6AUC6-F1
#
_cell.length_a   1.000
_cell.length_b   1.000
_cell.length_c   1.000
_cell.angle_alpha   90.00
_cell.angle_beta   90.00
_cell.angle_gamma   90.00
#
_symmetry.space_group_name_H-M   'P 1'
#
loop_
_entity.id
_entity.type
_entity.pdbx_description
1 polymer ?
#
loop_
_entity_poly.entity_id
_entity_poly.type
_entity_poly.pdbx_seq_one_letter_code
_entity_poly.pdbx_strand_id
1 'polypeptide(L)'
;MRVAFGLLVLLLGLCGNELRDMVVMLKVYVQMLQHDNSEMAGRLTSSERELLDSMKRIDKLENLNKANTKVAFYTALTDAGYVGPFTTDTTLKFSKVFTNIGNAYNAGLMGVYVYKNNQKIMFNVEWKEDQLYKYFTNSVILELMARDEIHLALPATHVLYDDGSNQSTFSGALLFPL
;
A
#
# COMPACT_ATOMS: atom_id res chain seq x y z
N MET A 1 69.87 22.42 -53.39
CA MET A 1 68.71 23.30 -53.11
C MET A 1 67.39 22.76 -53.69
N ARG A 2 67.27 22.52 -55.01
CA ARG A 2 65.99 22.08 -55.65
C ARG A 2 65.30 20.85 -55.02
N VAL A 3 66.05 19.80 -54.66
CA VAL A 3 65.46 18.55 -54.11
C VAL A 3 64.78 18.77 -52.75
N ALA A 4 65.40 19.53 -51.85
CA ALA A 4 64.84 19.82 -50.52
C ALA A 4 63.53 20.62 -50.60
N PHE A 5 63.42 21.54 -51.57
CA PHE A 5 62.20 22.31 -51.78
C PHE A 5 61.03 21.42 -52.25
N GLY A 6 61.28 20.48 -53.17
CA GLY A 6 60.27 19.52 -53.61
C GLY A 6 59.76 18.62 -52.49
N LEU A 7 60.67 18.13 -51.63
CA LEU A 7 60.30 17.29 -50.48
C LEU A 7 59.44 18.05 -49.46
N LEU A 8 59.79 19.31 -49.17
CA LEU A 8 59.01 20.17 -48.26
C LEU A 8 57.59 20.42 -48.77
N VAL A 9 57.42 20.70 -50.07
CA VAL A 9 56.09 20.88 -50.69
C VAL A 9 55.27 19.59 -50.61
N LEU A 10 55.88 18.42 -50.81
CA LEU A 10 55.19 17.14 -50.69
C LEU A 10 54.71 16.86 -49.25
N LEU A 11 55.57 17.12 -48.26
CA LEU A 11 55.25 16.95 -46.84
C LEU A 11 54.13 17.91 -46.37
N LEU A 12 54.16 19.17 -46.81
CA LEU A 12 53.09 20.14 -46.54
C LEU A 12 51.77 19.72 -47.20
N GLY A 13 51.82 19.13 -48.41
CA GLY A 13 50.64 18.58 -49.09
C GLY A 13 50.03 17.38 -48.36
N LEU A 14 50.86 16.45 -47.88
CA LEU A 14 50.41 15.28 -47.11
C LEU A 14 49.77 15.71 -45.78
N CYS A 15 50.44 16.56 -45.00
CA CYS A 15 49.91 17.12 -43.75
C CYS A 15 48.58 17.89 -43.97
N GLY A 16 48.47 18.62 -45.08
CA GLY A 16 47.23 19.31 -45.46
C GLY A 16 46.07 18.37 -45.81
N ASN A 17 46.34 17.16 -46.30
CA ASN A 17 45.32 16.15 -46.56
C ASN A 17 44.88 15.42 -45.28
N GLU A 18 45.82 15.00 -44.42
CA GLU A 18 45.52 14.40 -43.12
C GLU A 18 44.65 15.33 -42.25
N LEU A 19 44.94 16.63 -42.26
CA LEU A 19 44.13 17.64 -41.57
C LEU A 19 42.72 17.78 -42.17
N ARG A 20 42.57 17.66 -43.50
CA ARG A 20 41.25 17.68 -44.16
C ARG A 20 40.43 16.46 -43.78
N ASP A 21 41.02 15.28 -43.78
CA ASP A 21 40.33 14.03 -43.45
C ASP A 21 39.86 14.00 -41.99
N MET A 22 40.69 14.48 -41.05
CA MET A 22 40.28 14.70 -39.66
C MET A 22 39.11 15.69 -39.53
N VAL A 23 39.12 16.79 -40.28
CA VAL A 23 37.99 17.76 -40.29
C VAL A 23 36.72 17.17 -40.90
N VAL A 24 36.82 16.29 -41.90
CA VAL A 24 35.66 15.56 -42.46
C VAL A 24 35.09 14.59 -41.43
N MET A 25 35.94 13.76 -40.80
CA MET A 25 35.50 12.83 -39.76
C MET A 25 34.86 13.55 -38.56
N LEU A 26 35.43 14.68 -38.12
CA LEU A 26 34.88 15.49 -37.04
C LEU A 26 33.49 16.06 -37.39
N LYS A 27 33.28 16.50 -38.65
CA LYS A 27 31.97 16.96 -39.13
C LYS A 27 30.92 15.85 -39.10
N VAL A 28 31.28 14.64 -39.56
CA VAL A 28 30.37 13.48 -39.53
C VAL A 28 29.99 13.12 -38.10
N TYR A 29 30.96 13.09 -37.18
CA TYR A 29 30.71 12.80 -35.76
C TYR A 29 29.79 13.86 -35.10
N VAL A 30 30.00 15.15 -35.39
CA VAL A 30 29.12 16.22 -34.92
C VAL A 30 27.69 16.09 -35.47
N GLN A 31 27.53 15.67 -36.73
CA GLN A 31 26.21 15.42 -37.32
C GLN A 31 25.49 14.23 -36.66
N MET A 32 26.20 13.15 -36.35
CA MET A 32 25.64 12.02 -35.60
C MET A 32 25.19 12.44 -34.19
N LEU A 33 26.04 13.16 -33.45
CA LEU A 33 25.65 13.71 -32.14
C LEU A 33 24.44 14.67 -32.21
N GLN A 34 24.33 15.47 -33.28
CA GLN A 34 23.17 16.34 -33.49
C GLN A 34 21.90 15.55 -33.80
N HIS A 35 22.00 14.48 -34.60
CA HIS A 35 20.90 13.56 -34.87
C HIS A 35 20.42 12.90 -33.57
N ASP A 36 21.31 12.28 -32.81
CA ASP A 36 20.97 11.54 -31.60
C ASP A 36 20.40 12.46 -30.51
N ASN A 37 20.91 13.69 -30.40
CA ASN A 37 20.30 14.72 -29.54
C ASN A 37 18.87 15.08 -29.97
N SER A 38 18.59 15.14 -31.27
CA SER A 38 17.23 15.41 -31.78
C SER A 38 16.28 14.23 -31.53
N GLU A 39 16.76 13.00 -31.64
CA GLU A 39 15.98 11.79 -31.32
C GLU A 39 15.69 11.70 -29.81
N MET A 40 16.72 11.91 -28.97
CA MET A 40 16.57 11.95 -27.51
C MET A 40 15.59 13.03 -27.06
N ALA A 41 15.62 14.22 -27.66
CA ALA A 41 14.64 15.28 -27.40
C ALA A 41 13.22 14.82 -27.75
N GLY A 42 13.02 14.22 -28.93
CA GLY A 42 11.71 13.69 -29.34
C GLY A 42 11.18 12.60 -28.41
N ARG A 43 12.05 11.67 -27.98
CA ARG A 43 11.72 10.61 -27.00
C ARG A 43 11.37 11.18 -25.63
N LEU A 44 12.11 12.19 -25.15
CA LEU A 44 11.83 12.88 -23.89
C LEU A 44 10.44 13.52 -23.92
N THR A 45 10.09 14.27 -24.98
CA THR A 45 8.76 14.88 -25.10
C THR A 45 7.63 13.85 -25.29
N SER A 46 7.91 12.62 -25.76
CA SER A 46 6.90 11.53 -25.72
C SER A 46 6.67 11.08 -24.28
N SER A 47 7.75 10.76 -23.56
CA SER A 47 7.70 10.32 -22.16
C SER A 47 7.04 11.35 -21.24
N GLU A 48 7.32 12.65 -21.44
CA GLU A 48 6.67 13.74 -20.71
C GLU A 48 5.14 13.78 -20.91
N ARG A 49 4.65 13.49 -22.13
CA ARG A 49 3.21 13.42 -22.41
C ARG A 49 2.57 12.18 -21.78
N GLU A 50 3.24 11.03 -21.84
CA GLU A 50 2.77 9.78 -21.23
C GLU A 50 2.72 9.88 -19.70
N LEU A 51 3.70 10.53 -19.08
CA LEU A 51 3.70 10.86 -17.66
C LEU A 51 2.55 11.81 -17.31
N LEU A 52 2.33 12.87 -18.09
CA LEU A 52 1.25 13.83 -17.85
C LEU A 52 -0.14 13.18 -17.96
N ASP A 53 -0.36 12.26 -18.90
CA ASP A 53 -1.62 11.51 -19.01
C ASP A 53 -1.79 10.52 -17.85
N SER A 54 -0.71 9.84 -17.46
CA SER A 54 -0.68 8.94 -16.30
C SER A 54 -1.01 9.67 -14.99
N MET A 55 -0.46 10.88 -14.79
CA MET A 55 -0.79 11.73 -13.63
C MET A 55 -2.27 12.10 -13.62
N LYS A 56 -2.83 12.60 -14.73
CA LYS A 56 -4.27 12.91 -14.83
C LYS A 56 -5.16 11.69 -14.56
N ARG A 57 -4.72 10.51 -14.95
CA ARG A 57 -5.43 9.25 -14.69
C ARG A 57 -5.37 8.87 -13.21
N ILE A 58 -4.25 9.09 -12.52
CA ILE A 58 -4.10 8.92 -11.07
C ILE A 58 -5.01 9.91 -10.34
N ASP A 59 -4.92 11.20 -10.63
CA ASP A 59 -5.78 12.24 -10.02
C ASP A 59 -7.28 11.89 -10.15
N LYS A 60 -7.69 11.38 -11.32
CA LYS A 60 -9.07 10.95 -11.57
C LYS A 60 -9.46 9.70 -10.74
N LEU A 61 -8.55 8.74 -10.59
CA LEU A 61 -8.79 7.53 -9.78
C LEU A 61 -8.86 7.85 -8.29
N GLU A 62 -7.98 8.73 -7.79
CA GLU A 62 -8.02 9.21 -6.41
C GLU A 62 -9.34 9.94 -6.11
N ASN A 63 -9.75 10.89 -6.97
CA ASN A 63 -11.04 11.57 -6.82
C ASN A 63 -12.25 10.62 -6.92
N LEU A 64 -12.20 9.59 -7.77
CA LEU A 64 -13.25 8.56 -7.85
C LEU A 64 -13.31 7.68 -6.59
N ASN A 65 -12.17 7.33 -6.01
CA ASN A 65 -12.12 6.63 -4.73
C ASN A 65 -12.66 7.53 -3.61
N LYS A 66 -12.25 8.80 -3.54
CA LYS A 66 -12.75 9.79 -2.58
C LYS A 66 -14.26 10.00 -2.65
N ALA A 67 -14.84 9.96 -3.84
CA ALA A 67 -16.29 10.08 -3.99
C ALA A 67 -17.06 8.81 -3.57
N ASN A 68 -16.44 7.63 -3.69
CA ASN A 68 -17.17 6.34 -3.63
C ASN A 68 -16.78 5.42 -2.46
N THR A 69 -15.76 5.72 -1.65
CA THR A 69 -15.27 4.82 -0.59
C THR A 69 -16.17 4.84 0.66
N LYS A 70 -17.43 4.43 0.50
CA LYS A 70 -18.37 4.13 1.60
C LYS A 70 -18.20 2.69 2.05
N VAL A 71 -17.07 2.40 2.70
CA VAL A 71 -16.85 1.08 3.31
C VAL A 71 -17.42 1.09 4.72
N ALA A 72 -18.55 0.40 4.89
CA ALA A 72 -19.01 -0.11 6.17
C ALA A 72 -18.85 -1.63 6.13
N PHE A 73 -18.13 -2.19 7.10
CA PHE A 73 -17.94 -3.62 7.25
C PHE A 73 -18.30 -4.04 8.67
N TYR A 74 -18.66 -5.31 8.82
CA TYR A 74 -19.38 -5.77 9.99
C TYR A 74 -19.27 -7.28 10.04
N THR A 75 -18.89 -7.85 11.18
CA THR A 75 -18.51 -9.26 11.23
C THR A 75 -18.89 -9.95 12.55
N ALA A 76 -19.45 -11.16 12.47
CA ALA A 76 -19.82 -12.05 13.58
C ALA A 76 -18.92 -13.30 13.61
N LEU A 77 -18.74 -13.89 14.79
CA LEU A 77 -17.62 -14.80 15.07
C LEU A 77 -17.85 -16.19 14.47
N THR A 78 -18.86 -16.94 14.95
CA THR A 78 -19.15 -18.31 14.50
C THR A 78 -20.53 -18.79 14.96
N ASP A 79 -21.07 -19.83 14.33
CA ASP A 79 -22.28 -20.55 14.74
C ASP A 79 -22.00 -21.77 15.65
N ALA A 80 -20.75 -21.96 16.10
CA ALA A 80 -20.29 -23.14 16.84
C ALA A 80 -20.56 -23.14 18.36
N GLY A 81 -21.13 -22.08 18.93
CA GLY A 81 -21.29 -21.95 20.39
C GLY A 81 -20.07 -21.34 21.06
N TYR A 82 -19.47 -22.07 22.01
CA TYR A 82 -18.28 -21.60 22.75
C TYR A 82 -17.03 -21.53 21.86
N VAL A 83 -16.34 -20.41 21.92
CA VAL A 83 -15.03 -20.21 21.28
C VAL A 83 -13.96 -20.10 22.35
N GLY A 84 -13.04 -21.07 22.37
CA GLY A 84 -12.08 -21.24 23.46
C GLY A 84 -12.67 -21.95 24.68
N PRO A 85 -12.03 -21.86 25.86
CA PRO A 85 -10.78 -21.13 26.11
C PRO A 85 -9.59 -21.75 25.38
N PHE A 86 -8.68 -20.90 24.89
CA PHE A 86 -7.41 -21.31 24.29
C PHE A 86 -6.27 -21.15 25.30
N THR A 87 -5.23 -21.96 25.18
CA THR A 87 -4.01 -21.89 26.02
C THR A 87 -3.06 -20.77 25.59
N THR A 88 -3.32 -20.12 24.45
CA THR A 88 -2.55 -19.02 23.87
C THR A 88 -3.49 -18.01 23.21
N ASP A 89 -3.09 -16.74 23.20
CA ASP A 89 -3.82 -15.68 22.49
C ASP A 89 -4.08 -16.10 21.04
N THR A 90 -5.34 -15.98 20.62
CA THR A 90 -5.81 -16.50 19.33
C THR A 90 -6.52 -15.40 18.55
N THR A 91 -6.04 -15.12 17.34
CA THR A 91 -6.67 -14.17 16.41
C THR A 91 -8.05 -14.69 16.01
N LEU A 92 -9.09 -13.90 16.27
CA LEU A 92 -10.46 -14.28 15.94
C LEU A 92 -10.74 -14.07 14.45
N LYS A 93 -11.14 -15.14 13.76
CA LYS A 93 -11.56 -15.09 12.35
C LYS A 93 -13.08 -14.98 12.27
N PHE A 94 -13.58 -13.75 12.12
CA PHE A 94 -15.00 -13.51 11.93
C PHE A 94 -15.42 -13.90 10.51
N SER A 95 -16.51 -14.64 10.37
CA SER A 95 -16.89 -15.34 9.12
C SER A 95 -18.28 -15.00 8.57
N LYS A 96 -19.14 -14.37 9.39
CA LYS A 96 -20.45 -13.80 9.00
C LYS A 96 -20.54 -12.34 9.49
N VAL A 97 -21.74 -11.77 9.63
CA VAL A 97 -22.07 -10.34 9.87
C VAL A 97 -23.21 -10.27 10.95
N PHE A 98 -23.36 -9.22 11.79
CA PHE A 98 -24.40 -8.92 12.86
C PHE A 98 -23.93 -8.59 14.33
N THR A 99 -24.67 -8.67 15.46
CA THR A 99 -24.47 -7.82 16.72
C THR A 99 -24.03 -8.49 18.08
N ASN A 100 -23.12 -7.89 18.90
CA ASN A 100 -22.58 -8.49 20.15
C ASN A 100 -23.45 -8.39 21.43
N ILE A 101 -23.59 -9.52 22.15
CA ILE A 101 -24.43 -9.90 23.30
C ILE A 101 -23.79 -11.12 24.03
N GLY A 102 -23.47 -11.07 25.33
CA GLY A 102 -22.72 -12.17 25.98
C GLY A 102 -23.53 -13.12 26.87
N ASN A 103 -23.42 -14.44 26.61
CA ASN A 103 -23.86 -15.51 27.52
C ASN A 103 -22.88 -16.69 27.62
N ALA A 104 -21.69 -16.48 28.19
CA ALA A 104 -20.92 -17.62 28.68
C ALA A 104 -21.62 -18.22 29.92
N TYR A 105 -22.04 -19.49 29.85
CA TYR A 105 -22.84 -20.14 30.91
C TYR A 105 -22.07 -20.40 32.23
N ASN A 106 -20.77 -20.05 32.31
CA ASN A 106 -20.00 -20.04 33.56
C ASN A 106 -19.67 -18.60 33.98
N ALA A 107 -19.61 -18.36 35.29
CA ALA A 107 -19.06 -17.11 35.84
C ALA A 107 -17.58 -16.97 35.47
N GLY A 108 -17.13 -15.77 35.14
CA GLY A 108 -15.74 -15.54 34.71
C GLY A 108 -15.48 -14.20 34.00
N LEU A 109 -14.26 -14.09 33.47
CA LEU A 109 -13.76 -12.93 32.73
C LEU A 109 -14.23 -12.99 31.26
N MET A 110 -15.00 -11.98 30.87
CA MET A 110 -15.32 -11.70 29.46
C MET A 110 -14.40 -10.60 28.97
N GLY A 111 -13.88 -10.68 27.74
CA GLY A 111 -13.07 -9.59 27.21
C GLY A 111 -12.41 -9.84 25.87
N VAL A 112 -11.95 -8.74 25.26
CA VAL A 112 -11.39 -8.66 23.91
C VAL A 112 -10.29 -7.59 23.87
N TYR A 113 -9.16 -7.93 23.27
CA TYR A 113 -8.17 -6.95 22.84
C TYR A 113 -8.49 -6.43 21.43
N VAL A 114 -8.33 -5.13 21.22
CA VAL A 114 -8.30 -4.51 19.90
C VAL A 114 -6.85 -4.20 19.56
N TYR A 115 -6.40 -4.66 18.40
CA TYR A 115 -5.07 -4.43 17.87
C TYR A 115 -5.12 -3.55 16.61
N LYS A 116 -4.14 -2.65 16.48
CA LYS A 116 -3.77 -2.00 15.22
C LYS A 116 -2.32 -2.37 14.91
N ASN A 117 -2.05 -2.97 13.74
CA ASN A 117 -0.70 -3.35 13.30
C ASN A 117 0.11 -4.08 14.40
N ASN A 118 -0.49 -5.10 15.02
CA ASN A 118 0.07 -5.88 16.14
C ASN A 118 0.35 -5.09 17.45
N GLN A 119 0.03 -3.80 17.52
CA GLN A 119 0.01 -3.02 18.76
C GLN A 119 -1.39 -3.06 19.40
N LYS A 120 -1.47 -3.48 20.66
CA LYS A 120 -2.74 -3.42 21.43
C LYS A 120 -3.09 -1.96 21.69
N ILE A 121 -4.25 -1.53 21.22
CA ILE A 121 -4.76 -0.15 21.39
C ILE A 121 -5.89 -0.05 22.41
N MET A 122 -6.58 -1.16 22.70
CA MET A 122 -7.69 -1.20 23.66
C MET A 122 -7.82 -2.60 24.27
N PHE A 123 -8.27 -2.66 25.52
CA PHE A 123 -8.74 -3.88 26.16
C PHE A 123 -10.13 -3.60 26.73
N ASN A 124 -11.13 -4.35 26.26
CA ASN A 124 -12.46 -4.36 26.82
C ASN A 124 -12.59 -5.60 27.71
N VAL A 125 -13.04 -5.41 28.95
CA VAL A 125 -13.19 -6.47 29.94
C VAL A 125 -14.44 -6.24 30.76
N GLU A 126 -15.14 -7.31 31.09
CA GLU A 126 -16.30 -7.32 31.98
C GLU A 126 -16.27 -8.59 32.83
N TRP A 127 -16.77 -8.50 34.05
CA TRP A 127 -16.86 -9.60 34.99
C TRP A 127 -18.32 -10.04 35.18
N LYS A 128 -18.57 -11.34 35.03
CA LYS A 128 -19.91 -11.94 35.14
C LYS A 128 -20.03 -12.75 36.43
N GLU A 129 -20.84 -12.23 37.36
CA GLU A 129 -21.10 -12.84 38.68
C GLU A 129 -22.32 -13.78 38.68
N ASP A 130 -23.28 -13.56 37.78
CA ASP A 130 -24.57 -14.26 37.76
C ASP A 130 -24.81 -15.05 36.45
N GLN A 131 -26.02 -15.57 36.28
CA GLN A 131 -26.46 -16.29 35.08
C GLN A 131 -27.23 -15.41 34.08
N LEU A 132 -27.25 -14.08 34.26
CA LEU A 132 -27.91 -13.17 33.33
C LEU A 132 -27.00 -12.83 32.14
N TYR A 133 -27.60 -12.34 31.05
CA TYR A 133 -26.86 -11.85 29.90
C TYR A 133 -26.03 -10.61 30.29
N LYS A 134 -24.74 -10.63 29.95
CA LYS A 134 -23.81 -9.52 30.19
C LYS A 134 -23.30 -8.99 28.85
N TYR A 135 -23.17 -7.67 28.77
CA TYR A 135 -22.87 -6.95 27.54
C TYR A 135 -21.75 -5.97 27.82
N PHE A 136 -20.74 -5.93 26.95
CA PHE A 136 -19.80 -4.82 26.90
C PHE A 136 -19.74 -4.31 25.47
N THR A 137 -19.87 -2.99 25.31
CA THR A 137 -19.80 -2.30 24.03
C THR A 137 -18.86 -1.13 24.19
N ASN A 138 -17.90 -1.01 23.27
CA ASN A 138 -17.00 0.13 23.22
C ASN A 138 -16.71 0.49 21.76
N SER A 139 -16.39 1.76 21.53
CA SER A 139 -16.19 2.34 20.20
C SER A 139 -14.88 3.11 20.18
N VAL A 140 -14.12 2.97 19.10
CA VAL A 140 -12.87 3.72 18.89
C VAL A 140 -12.88 4.33 17.50
N ILE A 141 -12.46 5.59 17.40
CA ILE A 141 -12.21 6.27 16.13
C ILE A 141 -10.70 6.24 15.92
N LEU A 142 -10.26 5.77 14.75
CA LEU A 142 -8.85 5.60 14.41
C LEU A 142 -8.58 6.21 13.04
N GLU A 143 -7.49 6.95 12.93
CA GLU A 143 -6.89 7.27 11.64
C GLU A 143 -6.16 6.03 11.11
N LEU A 144 -6.39 5.68 9.84
CA LEU A 144 -5.84 4.51 9.18
C LEU A 144 -5.14 4.91 7.88
N MET A 145 -3.92 4.42 7.69
CA MET A 145 -3.18 4.49 6.44
C MET A 145 -3.45 3.25 5.59
N ALA A 146 -3.16 3.32 4.29
CA ALA A 146 -3.23 2.15 3.42
C ALA A 146 -2.32 1.04 3.97
N ARG A 147 -2.87 -0.19 4.08
CA ARG A 147 -2.25 -1.40 4.67
C ARG A 147 -2.22 -1.47 6.20
N ASP A 148 -2.84 -0.52 6.92
CA ASP A 148 -3.12 -0.72 8.35
C ASP A 148 -4.11 -1.89 8.55
N GLU A 149 -3.83 -2.76 9.51
CA GLU A 149 -4.67 -3.90 9.90
C GLU A 149 -5.27 -3.65 11.29
N ILE A 150 -6.58 -3.84 11.41
CA ILE A 150 -7.30 -3.91 12.68
C ILE A 150 -7.81 -5.35 12.88
N HIS A 151 -7.51 -5.95 14.02
CA HIS A 151 -8.08 -7.24 14.39
C HIS A 151 -8.44 -7.30 15.89
N LEU A 152 -9.30 -8.26 16.22
CA LEU A 152 -9.63 -8.60 17.61
C LEU A 152 -8.92 -9.90 18.00
N ALA A 153 -8.44 -9.94 19.24
CA ALA A 153 -7.91 -11.15 19.85
C ALA A 153 -8.66 -11.45 21.16
N LEU A 154 -9.02 -12.72 21.34
CA LEU A 154 -9.50 -13.22 22.63
C LEU A 154 -8.28 -13.47 23.52
N PRO A 155 -8.14 -12.78 24.68
CA PRO A 155 -7.05 -13.06 25.59
C PRO A 155 -7.16 -14.47 26.16
N ALA A 156 -6.04 -15.09 26.53
CA ALA A 156 -6.06 -16.29 27.35
C ALA A 156 -6.99 -16.14 28.58
N THR A 157 -7.60 -17.26 28.99
CA THR A 157 -8.61 -17.40 30.07
C THR A 157 -9.93 -16.63 29.92
N HIS A 158 -10.09 -15.77 28.91
CA HIS A 158 -11.33 -15.04 28.68
C HIS A 158 -12.31 -15.83 27.82
N VAL A 159 -13.60 -15.52 27.96
CA VAL A 159 -14.68 -16.18 27.20
C VAL A 159 -15.56 -15.17 26.46
N LEU A 160 -16.01 -15.60 25.28
CA LEU A 160 -17.10 -15.01 24.51
C LEU A 160 -18.16 -16.08 24.22
N TYR A 161 -19.32 -15.64 23.77
CA TYR A 161 -20.42 -16.52 23.40
C TYR A 161 -21.03 -16.05 22.08
N ASP A 162 -21.23 -16.98 21.15
CA ASP A 162 -21.93 -16.76 19.90
C ASP A 162 -22.89 -17.93 19.65
N ASP A 163 -24.02 -17.69 19.01
CA ASP A 163 -24.98 -18.73 18.63
C ASP A 163 -25.65 -18.41 17.29
N GLY A 164 -26.63 -19.20 16.85
CA GLY A 164 -27.34 -18.99 15.58
C GLY A 164 -28.01 -17.61 15.43
N SER A 165 -28.15 -16.85 16.53
CA SER A 165 -28.66 -15.48 16.58
C SER A 165 -27.58 -14.42 16.29
N ASN A 166 -26.31 -14.81 16.19
CA ASN A 166 -25.12 -13.96 15.98
C ASN A 166 -24.95 -12.92 17.09
N GLN A 167 -24.44 -13.38 18.22
CA GLN A 167 -24.29 -12.72 19.52
C GLN A 167 -22.85 -12.23 19.79
N SER A 168 -21.81 -12.41 18.94
CA SER A 168 -20.44 -11.89 19.25
C SER A 168 -19.68 -11.29 18.07
N THR A 169 -19.50 -9.96 18.08
CA THR A 169 -19.35 -9.22 16.81
C THR A 169 -18.55 -7.91 16.88
N PHE A 170 -18.21 -7.39 15.70
CA PHE A 170 -17.36 -6.22 15.47
C PHE A 170 -17.81 -5.46 14.22
N SER A 171 -17.87 -4.13 14.26
CA SER A 171 -18.26 -3.27 13.13
C SER A 171 -17.35 -2.07 12.97
N GLY A 172 -17.18 -1.61 11.73
CA GLY A 172 -16.39 -0.44 11.38
C GLY A 172 -16.94 0.27 10.15
N ALA A 173 -16.79 1.59 10.10
CA ALA A 173 -17.16 2.41 8.96
C ALA A 173 -16.13 3.53 8.76
N LEU A 174 -15.84 3.87 7.50
CA LEU A 174 -15.07 5.06 7.17
C LEU A 174 -15.93 6.30 7.40
N LEU A 175 -15.50 7.17 8.32
CA LEU A 175 -16.18 8.44 8.64
C LEU A 175 -16.04 9.46 7.52
N PHE A 176 -14.88 9.47 6.85
CA PHE A 176 -14.56 10.30 5.71
C PHE A 176 -13.95 9.42 4.63
N PRO A 177 -14.47 9.41 3.39
CA PRO A 177 -13.77 8.78 2.28
C PRO A 177 -12.54 9.63 1.90
N LEU A 178 -11.40 8.95 1.73
CA LEU A 178 -10.08 9.55 1.48
C LEU A 178 -9.95 10.15 0.08
#